data_AF-W9TCS7-F1
#
_entry.id   AF-W9TCS7-F1
#
_cell.length_a   1.000
_cell.length_b   1.000
_cell.length_c   1.000
_cell.angle_alpha   90.00
_cell.angle_beta   90.00
_cell.angle_gamma   90.00
#
_symmetry.space_group_name_H-M   'P 1'
#
loop_
_entity.id
_entity.type
_entity.pdbx_description
1 polymer ?
#
loop_
_entity_poly.entity_id
_entity_poly.type
_entity_poly.pdbx_seq_one_letter_code
_entity_poly.pdbx_strand_id
1 'polypeptide(L)'
;MKKSTLALAIMALVGSGAAFAASPNVQGGSSNPAGVVVGSSNHSLFGGGNSGVALDGAGSYIDLAGGPIKGSNTAIAARGDGTIMRPADIGMLPLPIDIAQVWNATDSSSGANFAINSIRQITQISLAPQFGGLVIGQVANASGAPLAVGSGVYFGEWAPRAAGTPPSNSTDLNMGSASRTVWYVGDNAVTSANMPTAISATYGVIGINGVGTAAGGTPDSPNLYKGTLTATYGSGSGSITGTIDRAGHSINFAGTSIGDKGTFANAASDPTIQGRFYNGAEALAGIYTGGATPQQDVAFGGSKISGTITP
;
A
#
# COMPACT_ATOMS: atom_id res chain seq x y z
N MET A 1 54.67 -26.96 -43.58
CA MET A 1 54.54 -25.74 -42.75
C MET A 1 53.09 -25.30 -42.80
N LYS A 2 52.37 -25.37 -41.67
CA LYS A 2 50.97 -24.94 -41.54
C LYS A 2 50.93 -23.45 -41.19
N LYS A 3 50.17 -22.63 -41.93
CA LYS A 3 49.75 -21.26 -41.59
C LYS A 3 48.37 -21.05 -42.22
N SER A 4 47.29 -21.45 -41.54
CA SER A 4 46.43 -20.59 -40.70
C SER A 4 45.82 -19.42 -41.48
N THR A 5 44.61 -19.64 -41.98
CA THR A 5 43.73 -18.63 -42.57
C THR A 5 42.82 -18.10 -41.46
N LEU A 6 42.96 -16.83 -41.10
CA LEU A 6 42.12 -16.19 -40.09
C LEU A 6 40.82 -15.72 -40.75
N ALA A 7 39.71 -16.41 -40.47
CA ALA A 7 38.38 -16.00 -40.90
C ALA A 7 37.85 -14.92 -39.94
N LEU A 8 37.48 -13.76 -40.49
CA LEU A 8 36.86 -12.66 -39.78
C LEU A 8 35.35 -12.95 -39.65
N ALA A 9 34.89 -13.31 -38.46
CA ALA A 9 33.47 -13.47 -38.18
C ALA A 9 32.86 -12.09 -37.89
N ILE A 10 32.01 -11.59 -38.80
CA ILE A 10 31.17 -10.42 -38.57
C ILE A 10 29.98 -10.89 -37.72
N MET A 11 30.01 -10.64 -36.41
CA MET A 11 28.83 -10.76 -35.57
C MET A 11 27.84 -9.65 -35.94
N ALA A 12 26.70 -10.04 -36.50
CA ALA A 12 25.54 -9.18 -36.58
C ALA A 12 25.00 -8.96 -35.16
N LEU A 13 25.16 -7.75 -34.61
CA LEU A 13 24.39 -7.32 -33.44
C LEU A 13 22.92 -7.24 -33.86
N VAL A 14 22.14 -8.25 -33.50
CA VAL A 14 20.69 -8.10 -33.44
C VAL A 14 20.41 -7.14 -32.28
N GLY A 15 20.10 -5.89 -32.62
CA GLY A 15 19.60 -4.91 -31.67
C GLY A 15 18.29 -5.39 -31.12
N SER A 16 18.31 -6.06 -29.96
CA SER A 16 17.16 -6.13 -29.08
C SER A 16 16.86 -4.71 -28.64
N GLY A 17 15.90 -4.05 -29.30
CA GLY A 17 15.29 -2.85 -28.78
C GLY A 17 14.77 -3.18 -27.39
N ALA A 18 15.43 -2.65 -26.36
CA ALA A 18 14.86 -2.65 -25.03
C ALA A 18 13.54 -1.88 -25.15
N ALA A 19 12.42 -2.60 -25.13
CA ALA A 19 11.15 -1.98 -24.85
C ALA A 19 11.34 -1.31 -23.49
N PHE A 20 11.39 0.03 -23.48
CA PHE A 20 11.33 0.77 -22.23
C PHE A 20 10.04 0.31 -21.55
N ALA A 21 10.17 -0.46 -20.47
CA ALA A 21 9.03 -0.82 -19.65
C ALA A 21 8.36 0.50 -19.26
N ALA A 22 7.12 0.71 -19.71
CA ALA A 22 6.36 1.88 -19.33
C ALA A 22 6.31 1.94 -17.80
N SER A 23 6.53 3.12 -17.22
CA SER A 23 6.40 3.31 -15.78
C SER A 23 5.02 2.83 -15.31
N PRO A 24 4.91 2.20 -14.13
CA PRO A 24 3.64 1.73 -13.61
C PRO A 24 2.57 2.83 -13.61
N ASN A 25 1.34 2.46 -13.98
CA ASN A 25 0.19 3.36 -13.82
C ASN A 25 -0.19 3.44 -12.34
N VAL A 26 0.37 4.40 -11.62
CA VAL A 26 0.14 4.59 -10.18
C VAL A 26 -1.10 5.43 -9.93
N GLN A 27 -2.10 4.86 -9.26
CA GLN A 27 -3.31 5.58 -8.88
C GLN A 27 -3.83 5.10 -7.51
N GLY A 28 -4.67 5.91 -6.87
CA GLY A 28 -5.21 5.62 -5.55
C GLY A 28 -6.10 6.75 -5.02
N GLY A 29 -6.32 6.78 -3.71
CA GLY A 29 -7.08 7.82 -3.04
C GLY A 29 -6.77 7.95 -1.55
N SER A 30 -7.29 9.01 -0.93
CA SER A 30 -7.10 9.36 0.47
C SER A 30 -8.38 9.99 1.02
N SER A 31 -8.68 9.77 2.31
CA SER A 31 -9.81 10.45 2.97
C SER A 31 -9.54 11.94 3.24
N ASN A 32 -8.26 12.34 3.26
CA ASN A 32 -7.88 13.74 3.45
C ASN A 32 -6.56 14.07 2.71
N PRO A 33 -6.64 14.75 1.54
CA PRO A 33 -5.46 15.16 0.79
C PRO A 33 -4.50 16.11 1.52
N ALA A 34 -4.94 16.81 2.58
CA ALA A 34 -4.05 17.64 3.38
C ALA A 34 -3.09 16.78 4.24
N GLY A 35 -3.52 15.58 4.62
CA GLY A 35 -2.70 14.62 5.37
C GLY A 35 -1.88 13.70 4.48
N VAL A 36 -2.53 13.03 3.52
CA VAL A 36 -1.87 12.09 2.60
C VAL A 36 -2.32 12.34 1.18
N VAL A 37 -1.34 12.54 0.29
CA VAL A 37 -1.54 12.51 -1.16
C VAL A 37 -0.83 11.29 -1.72
N VAL A 38 -1.51 10.54 -2.58
CA VAL A 38 -0.94 9.35 -3.23
C VAL A 38 -0.58 9.65 -4.68
N GLY A 39 0.47 9.01 -5.19
CA GLY A 39 0.92 9.24 -6.56
C GLY A 39 2.19 8.49 -6.90
N SER A 40 2.69 8.69 -8.12
CA SER A 40 3.97 8.10 -8.53
C SER A 40 5.12 8.73 -7.72
N SER A 41 5.96 7.86 -7.15
CA SER A 41 7.11 8.26 -6.34
C SER A 41 8.09 9.09 -7.15
N ASN A 42 8.65 10.13 -6.53
CA ASN A 42 9.65 11.00 -7.14
C ASN A 42 10.69 11.54 -6.13
N HIS A 43 10.68 11.01 -4.91
CA HIS A 43 11.60 11.45 -3.86
C HIS A 43 13.02 10.91 -4.12
N SER A 44 14.01 11.80 -4.20
CA SER A 44 15.40 11.48 -4.57
C SER A 44 16.06 10.38 -3.73
N LEU A 45 15.77 10.30 -2.43
CA LEU A 45 16.31 9.26 -1.54
C LEU A 45 15.70 7.87 -1.73
N PHE A 46 14.46 7.77 -2.23
CA PHE A 46 13.67 6.53 -2.15
C PHE A 46 13.37 5.91 -3.51
N GLY A 47 13.94 6.45 -4.59
CA GLY A 47 13.63 6.02 -5.95
C GLY A 47 12.38 6.71 -6.50
N GLY A 48 11.95 6.29 -7.69
CA GLY A 48 10.83 6.92 -8.39
C GLY A 48 10.10 5.97 -9.34
N GLY A 49 8.87 6.34 -9.67
CA GLY A 49 8.03 5.67 -10.67
C GLY A 49 7.01 4.67 -10.11
N ASN A 50 7.12 4.25 -8.84
CA ASN A 50 6.21 3.29 -8.22
C ASN A 50 5.21 3.98 -7.27
N SER A 51 4.37 3.19 -6.63
CA SER A 51 3.43 3.63 -5.60
C SER A 51 4.09 4.43 -4.49
N GLY A 52 3.69 5.69 -4.35
CA GLY A 52 4.23 6.58 -3.35
C GLY A 52 3.20 7.46 -2.66
N VAL A 53 3.65 8.03 -1.55
CA VAL A 53 2.86 8.93 -0.70
C VAL A 53 3.63 10.21 -0.39
N ALA A 54 2.94 11.34 -0.43
CA ALA A 54 3.36 12.58 0.16
C ALA A 54 2.56 12.79 1.45
N LEU A 55 3.26 13.05 2.55
CA LEU A 55 2.69 13.15 3.90
C LEU A 55 2.76 14.60 4.38
N ASP A 56 1.72 15.07 5.07
CA ASP A 56 1.66 16.38 5.73
C ASP A 56 2.03 17.55 4.80
N GLY A 57 1.47 17.55 3.58
CA GLY A 57 1.73 18.59 2.59
C GLY A 57 3.15 18.57 1.98
N ALA A 58 3.91 17.48 2.13
CA ALA A 58 5.22 17.35 1.50
C ALA A 58 5.15 17.51 -0.03
N GLY A 59 6.15 18.20 -0.61
CA GLY A 59 6.21 18.48 -2.05
C GLY A 59 6.67 17.31 -2.94
N SER A 60 6.89 16.13 -2.38
CA SER A 60 7.42 14.96 -3.10
C SER A 60 6.87 13.65 -2.53
N TYR A 61 6.78 12.64 -3.39
CA TYR A 61 6.19 11.34 -3.11
C TYR A 61 7.28 10.32 -2.78
N ILE A 62 7.23 9.76 -1.58
CA ILE A 62 8.12 8.71 -1.09
C ILE A 62 7.69 7.38 -1.70
N ASP A 63 8.62 6.65 -2.32
CA ASP A 63 8.38 5.26 -2.72
C ASP A 63 8.15 4.41 -1.47
N LEU A 64 6.97 3.78 -1.36
CA LEU A 64 6.60 3.00 -0.18
C LEU A 64 7.53 1.79 -0.01
N ALA A 65 7.81 1.07 -1.09
CA ALA A 65 8.65 -0.12 -1.08
C ALA A 65 10.12 0.23 -0.84
N GLY A 66 10.63 1.23 -1.55
CA GLY A 66 12.03 1.67 -1.48
C GLY A 66 12.38 2.46 -0.22
N GLY A 67 11.40 3.13 0.39
CA GLY A 67 11.57 3.98 1.56
C GLY A 67 11.15 3.31 2.86
N PRO A 68 9.98 3.65 3.44
CA PRO A 68 9.60 3.26 4.79
C PRO A 68 9.54 1.74 5.00
N ILE A 69 9.08 0.96 4.00
CA ILE A 69 9.00 -0.51 4.13
C ILE A 69 10.40 -1.11 4.18
N LYS A 70 11.27 -0.78 3.21
CA LYS A 70 12.65 -1.27 3.19
C LYS A 70 13.43 -0.85 4.43
N GLY A 71 13.30 0.40 4.85
CA GLY A 71 13.94 0.91 6.06
C GLY A 71 13.50 0.17 7.32
N SER A 72 12.19 0.03 7.49
CA SER A 72 11.58 -0.71 8.59
C SER A 72 12.09 -2.15 8.63
N ASN A 73 12.00 -2.87 7.51
CA ASN A 73 12.42 -4.26 7.44
C ASN A 73 13.92 -4.45 7.63
N THR A 74 14.75 -3.51 7.16
CA THR A 74 16.21 -3.55 7.38
C THR A 74 16.55 -3.41 8.86
N ALA A 75 15.90 -2.46 9.54
CA ALA A 75 16.08 -2.26 10.98
C ALA A 75 15.62 -3.49 11.78
N ILE A 76 14.44 -4.03 11.46
CA ILE A 76 13.86 -5.20 12.13
C ILE A 76 14.72 -6.44 11.91
N ALA A 77 15.18 -6.70 10.68
CA ALA A 77 16.05 -7.84 10.40
C ALA A 77 17.36 -7.80 11.21
N ALA A 78 17.87 -6.60 11.50
CA ALA A 78 19.09 -6.43 12.28
C ALA A 78 18.86 -6.48 13.80
N ARG A 79 17.69 -6.04 14.29
CA ARG A 79 17.50 -5.67 15.70
C ARG A 79 16.16 -6.08 16.32
N GLY A 80 15.29 -6.78 15.59
CA GLY A 80 13.97 -7.24 16.03
C GLY A 80 12.86 -6.19 15.95
N ASP A 81 11.63 -6.62 16.20
CA ASP A 81 10.45 -5.75 16.23
C ASP A 81 10.48 -4.75 17.38
N GLY A 82 9.89 -3.57 17.13
CA GLY A 82 9.91 -2.45 18.07
C GLY A 82 11.28 -1.77 18.19
N THR A 83 12.22 -2.11 17.31
CA THR A 83 13.52 -1.45 17.27
C THR A 83 13.44 -0.04 16.71
N ILE A 84 14.53 0.70 16.89
CA ILE A 84 14.72 2.01 16.29
C ILE A 84 15.36 1.88 14.91
N MET A 85 14.66 2.44 13.92
CA MET A 85 15.17 2.73 12.59
C MET A 85 16.08 3.96 12.63
N ARG A 86 17.25 3.83 12.05
CA ARG A 86 18.34 4.81 11.98
C ARG A 86 18.60 5.17 10.51
N PRO A 87 19.34 6.26 10.23
CA PRO A 87 19.66 6.70 8.87
C PRO A 87 20.26 5.60 7.97
N ALA A 88 21.16 4.78 8.52
CA ALA A 88 21.80 3.71 7.76
C ALA A 88 20.81 2.66 7.23
N ASP A 89 19.69 2.42 7.93
CA ASP A 89 18.70 1.41 7.51
C ASP A 89 17.90 1.86 6.28
N ILE A 90 17.81 3.18 6.05
CA ILE A 90 17.18 3.78 4.86
C ILE A 90 18.20 4.24 3.81
N GLY A 91 19.45 3.78 3.90
CA GLY A 91 20.50 4.10 2.93
C GLY A 91 21.09 5.51 3.04
N MET A 92 20.85 6.21 4.16
CA MET A 92 21.48 7.50 4.45
C MET A 92 22.82 7.30 5.17
N LEU A 93 23.66 8.35 5.18
CA LEU A 93 24.90 8.37 5.96
C LEU A 93 24.61 8.05 7.44
N PRO A 94 25.42 7.19 8.09
CA PRO A 94 25.24 6.89 9.51
C PRO A 94 25.42 8.15 10.35
N LEU A 95 24.32 8.65 10.91
CA LEU A 95 24.32 9.75 11.86
C LEU A 95 23.78 9.22 13.20
N PRO A 96 24.22 9.76 14.35
CA PRO A 96 23.76 9.36 15.68
C PRO A 96 22.37 9.96 15.97
N ILE A 97 21.41 9.71 15.09
CA ILE A 97 20.02 10.16 15.21
C ILE A 97 19.09 8.95 15.09
N ASP A 98 18.05 8.97 15.90
CA ASP A 98 16.98 7.97 15.86
C ASP A 98 15.82 8.50 15.02
N ILE A 99 15.33 7.75 14.04
CA ILE A 99 14.29 8.24 13.11
C ILE A 99 12.90 7.87 13.63
N ALA A 100 12.67 6.57 13.75
CA ALA A 100 11.36 6.01 14.05
C ALA A 100 11.51 4.69 14.80
N GLN A 101 10.52 4.33 15.59
CA GLN A 101 10.33 2.98 16.06
C GLN A 101 9.51 2.19 15.03
N VAL A 102 9.86 0.93 14.77
CA VAL A 102 9.28 0.17 13.64
C VAL A 102 8.89 -1.25 14.02
N TRP A 103 7.82 -1.75 13.37
CA TRP A 103 7.31 -3.12 13.53
C TRP A 103 6.87 -3.70 12.20
N ASN A 104 6.92 -5.02 12.09
CA ASN A 104 6.34 -5.79 11.02
C ASN A 104 5.35 -6.80 11.60
N ALA A 105 4.22 -6.96 10.91
CA ALA A 105 3.29 -8.03 11.15
C ALA A 105 2.85 -8.64 9.82
N THR A 106 2.33 -9.87 9.87
CA THR A 106 1.70 -10.53 8.74
C THR A 106 0.32 -10.99 9.14
N ASP A 107 -0.62 -10.93 8.22
CA ASP A 107 -1.96 -11.46 8.44
C ASP A 107 -2.50 -12.13 7.17
N SER A 108 -3.53 -12.95 7.32
CA SER A 108 -4.26 -13.58 6.23
C SER A 108 -5.77 -13.48 6.45
N SER A 109 -6.50 -13.44 5.35
CA SER A 109 -7.96 -13.44 5.37
C SER A 109 -8.47 -14.30 4.23
N SER A 110 -9.14 -15.41 4.58
CA SER A 110 -9.77 -16.32 3.61
C SER A 110 -8.82 -16.82 2.50
N GLY A 111 -7.54 -17.02 2.81
CA GLY A 111 -6.52 -17.48 1.85
C GLY A 111 -5.75 -16.36 1.12
N ALA A 112 -6.13 -15.09 1.30
CA ALA A 112 -5.31 -13.94 0.91
C ALA A 112 -4.28 -13.62 2.01
N ASN A 113 -3.09 -13.16 1.62
CA ASN A 113 -1.99 -12.84 2.54
C ASN A 113 -1.61 -11.37 2.47
N PHE A 114 -1.13 -10.83 3.59
CA PHE A 114 -0.76 -9.43 3.72
C PHE A 114 0.45 -9.26 4.62
N ALA A 115 1.29 -8.28 4.27
CA ALA A 115 2.33 -7.76 5.15
C ALA A 115 1.92 -6.38 5.66
N ILE A 116 2.29 -6.05 6.89
CA ILE A 116 1.93 -4.79 7.55
C ILE A 116 3.20 -4.21 8.17
N ASN A 117 3.56 -3.01 7.74
CA ASN A 117 4.65 -2.25 8.34
C ASN A 117 4.08 -1.06 9.12
N SER A 118 4.50 -0.93 10.37
CA SER A 118 4.12 0.18 11.24
C SER A 118 5.36 1.00 11.58
N ILE A 119 5.28 2.32 11.39
CA ILE A 119 6.37 3.26 11.60
C ILE A 119 5.87 4.36 12.52
N ARG A 120 6.54 4.53 13.66
CA ARG A 120 6.30 5.61 14.61
C ARG A 120 7.49 6.55 14.63
N GLN A 121 7.37 7.68 13.94
CA GLN A 121 8.40 8.70 13.97
C GLN A 121 8.60 9.24 15.39
N ILE A 122 9.86 9.32 15.84
CA ILE A 122 10.23 9.83 17.17
C ILE A 122 10.98 11.15 17.07
N THR A 123 11.75 11.36 16.00
CA THR A 123 12.52 12.59 15.77
C THR A 123 12.04 13.30 14.52
N GLN A 124 11.82 14.61 14.61
CA GLN A 124 11.61 15.43 13.41
C GLN A 124 12.94 15.70 12.74
N ILE A 125 13.02 15.40 11.45
CA ILE A 125 14.23 15.61 10.65
C ILE A 125 13.97 16.76 9.68
N SER A 126 14.58 17.92 9.91
CA SER A 126 14.25 19.15 9.16
C SER A 126 14.45 19.07 7.64
N LEU A 127 15.25 18.12 7.15
CA LEU A 127 15.58 17.94 5.73
C LEU A 127 15.16 16.56 5.18
N ALA A 128 14.34 15.80 5.91
CA ALA A 128 13.82 14.52 5.44
C ALA A 128 12.29 14.47 5.56
N PRO A 129 11.63 13.60 4.77
CA PRO A 129 10.20 13.43 4.90
C PRO A 129 9.79 13.03 6.31
N GLN A 130 8.69 13.62 6.78
CA GLN A 130 8.12 13.28 8.08
C GLN A 130 7.18 12.08 7.89
N PHE A 131 7.50 10.96 8.53
CA PHE A 131 6.67 9.76 8.46
C PHE A 131 5.44 9.84 9.37
N GLY A 132 5.51 10.61 10.47
CA GLY A 132 4.47 10.59 11.50
C GLY A 132 4.28 9.20 12.11
N GLY A 133 3.04 8.88 12.47
CA GLY A 133 2.59 7.50 12.61
C GLY A 133 2.07 7.01 11.28
N LEU A 134 2.69 5.98 10.72
CA LEU A 134 2.36 5.44 9.40
C LEU A 134 2.20 3.93 9.48
N VAL A 135 1.07 3.42 9.01
CA VAL A 135 0.79 1.98 8.92
C VAL A 135 0.53 1.68 7.46
N ILE A 136 1.24 0.67 6.93
CA ILE A 136 1.20 0.28 5.53
C ILE A 136 0.86 -1.20 5.46
N GLY A 137 -0.37 -1.51 5.08
CA GLY A 137 -0.75 -2.81 4.57
C GLY A 137 -0.28 -2.97 3.13
N GLN A 138 0.28 -4.13 2.82
CA GLN A 138 0.72 -4.51 1.49
C GLN A 138 0.09 -5.86 1.13
N VAL A 139 -0.53 -5.91 -0.05
CA VAL A 139 -1.05 -7.15 -0.62
C VAL A 139 0.13 -8.09 -0.93
N ALA A 140 -0.01 -9.36 -0.56
CA ALA A 140 0.97 -10.41 -0.84
C ALA A 140 0.38 -11.47 -1.78
N ASN A 141 1.27 -12.22 -2.43
CA ASN A 141 0.89 -13.34 -3.27
C ASN A 141 0.43 -14.55 -2.42
N ALA A 142 0.03 -15.63 -3.10
CA ALA A 142 -0.44 -16.84 -2.44
C ALA A 142 0.61 -17.51 -1.52
N SER A 143 1.91 -17.28 -1.74
CA SER A 143 2.97 -17.79 -0.87
C SER A 143 3.26 -16.89 0.33
N GLY A 144 2.51 -15.79 0.49
CA GLY A 144 2.73 -14.80 1.54
C GLY A 144 3.85 -13.81 1.26
N ALA A 145 4.47 -13.86 0.07
CA ALA A 145 5.49 -12.88 -0.30
C ALA A 145 4.80 -11.61 -0.83
N PRO A 146 5.19 -10.40 -0.34
CA PRO A 146 4.62 -9.17 -0.83
C PRO A 146 4.71 -9.02 -2.35
N LEU A 147 3.73 -8.38 -2.98
CA LEU A 147 3.78 -8.13 -4.42
C LEU A 147 5.05 -7.36 -4.79
N ALA A 148 5.66 -7.75 -5.92
CA ALA A 148 6.90 -7.18 -6.40
C ALA A 148 6.77 -5.67 -6.67
N VAL A 149 7.89 -4.96 -6.57
CA VAL A 149 7.97 -3.54 -6.98
C VAL A 149 7.53 -3.41 -8.44
N GLY A 150 6.68 -2.43 -8.71
CA GLY A 150 6.04 -2.26 -10.02
C GLY A 150 4.72 -3.01 -10.16
N SER A 151 4.31 -3.80 -9.17
CA SER A 151 2.98 -4.41 -9.02
C SER A 151 2.42 -4.22 -7.60
N GLY A 152 3.04 -3.36 -6.79
CA GLY A 152 2.71 -3.19 -5.39
C GLY A 152 1.31 -2.61 -5.20
N VAL A 153 0.55 -3.13 -4.24
CA VAL A 153 -0.76 -2.59 -3.85
C VAL A 153 -0.74 -2.35 -2.34
N TYR A 154 -0.95 -1.11 -1.96
CA TYR A 154 -0.77 -0.59 -0.61
C TYR A 154 -2.02 0.13 -0.13
N PHE A 155 -2.23 0.05 1.18
CA PHE A 155 -3.35 0.70 1.85
C PHE A 155 -2.97 0.89 3.31
N GLY A 156 -3.55 1.88 3.98
CA GLY A 156 -3.25 2.06 5.38
C GLY A 156 -3.71 3.39 5.92
N GLU A 157 -3.06 3.80 7.00
CA GLU A 157 -3.42 4.98 7.76
C GLU A 157 -2.17 5.78 8.11
N TRP A 158 -2.38 7.07 8.29
CA TRP A 158 -1.37 8.02 8.69
C TRP A 158 -1.92 8.98 9.74
N ALA A 159 -1.07 9.37 10.68
CA ALA A 159 -1.30 10.45 11.61
C ALA A 159 -0.02 11.28 11.77
N PRO A 160 -0.11 12.57 12.11
CA PRO A 160 1.07 13.38 12.39
C PRO A 160 1.86 12.78 13.56
N ARG A 161 3.17 13.04 13.59
CA ARG A 161 4.01 12.70 14.76
C ARG A 161 3.41 13.34 16.01
N ALA A 162 3.40 12.61 17.13
CA ALA A 162 3.02 13.17 18.42
C ALA A 162 3.82 14.46 18.74
N ALA A 163 3.15 15.46 19.30
CA ALA A 163 3.76 16.74 19.63
C ALA A 163 4.83 16.62 20.74
N GLY A 164 5.73 17.60 20.82
CA GLY A 164 6.76 17.67 21.86
C GLY A 164 7.84 16.60 21.72
N THR A 165 8.19 15.97 22.84
CA THR A 165 9.20 14.90 22.96
C THR A 165 8.48 13.56 23.23
N PRO A 166 8.10 12.80 22.18
CA PRO A 166 7.48 11.50 22.34
C PRO A 166 8.41 10.57 23.12
N PRO A 167 7.87 9.64 23.91
CA PRO A 167 8.67 8.62 24.56
C PRO A 167 9.45 7.81 23.53
N SER A 168 10.68 7.41 23.88
CA SER A 168 11.57 6.66 23.00
C SER A 168 11.03 5.29 22.63
N ASN A 169 10.23 4.66 23.51
CA ASN A 169 9.59 3.38 23.28
C ASN A 169 8.09 3.48 23.59
N SER A 170 7.24 3.26 22.59
CA SER A 170 5.79 3.25 22.74
C SER A 170 5.14 2.65 21.49
N THR A 171 4.02 1.95 21.68
CA THR A 171 3.18 1.43 20.60
C THR A 171 2.14 2.44 20.10
N ASP A 172 2.12 3.67 20.62
CA ASP A 172 1.17 4.70 20.20
C ASP A 172 1.68 5.45 18.96
N LEU A 173 1.02 5.22 17.82
CA LEU A 173 1.29 5.89 16.53
C LEU A 173 0.56 7.23 16.38
N ASN A 174 -0.07 7.74 17.44
CA ASN A 174 -0.89 8.95 17.43
C ASN A 174 -2.15 8.81 16.53
N MET A 175 -2.66 7.58 16.34
CA MET A 175 -3.85 7.30 15.52
C MET A 175 -5.17 7.81 16.14
N GLY A 176 -5.14 8.30 17.38
CA GLY A 176 -6.26 9.06 17.95
C GLY A 176 -6.38 10.49 17.41
N SER A 177 -5.40 10.97 16.63
CA SER A 177 -5.39 12.33 16.09
C SER A 177 -6.61 12.63 15.22
N ALA A 178 -7.10 13.87 15.30
CA ALA A 178 -8.15 14.36 14.39
C ALA A 178 -7.68 14.47 12.93
N SER A 179 -6.36 14.52 12.71
CA SER A 179 -5.74 14.54 11.38
C SER A 179 -5.46 13.13 10.83
N ARG A 180 -5.91 12.07 11.51
CA ARG A 180 -5.78 10.70 11.01
C ARG A 180 -6.41 10.60 9.63
N THR A 181 -5.66 10.02 8.70
CA THR A 181 -6.03 9.91 7.29
C THR A 181 -5.88 8.46 6.84
N VAL A 182 -6.89 7.91 6.17
CA VAL A 182 -6.79 6.60 5.51
C VAL A 182 -6.52 6.77 4.03
N TRP A 183 -5.78 5.85 3.44
CA TRP A 183 -5.32 5.97 2.06
C TRP A 183 -5.11 4.60 1.42
N TYR A 184 -5.07 4.59 0.09
CA TYR A 184 -4.72 3.43 -0.71
C TYR A 184 -4.06 3.88 -2.02
N VAL A 185 -3.14 3.08 -2.53
CA VAL A 185 -2.43 3.32 -3.79
C VAL A 185 -1.86 2.01 -4.32
N GLY A 186 -1.78 1.87 -5.63
CA GLY A 186 -1.12 0.73 -6.23
C GLY A 186 -0.56 1.00 -7.61
N ASP A 187 0.39 0.16 -7.97
CA ASP A 187 0.98 0.07 -9.30
C ASP A 187 0.01 -0.65 -10.25
N ASN A 188 0.15 -0.39 -11.55
CA ASN A 188 -0.68 -1.02 -12.60
C ASN A 188 -2.18 -0.94 -12.31
N ALA A 189 -2.63 0.25 -11.91
CA ALA A 189 -4.04 0.52 -11.77
C ALA A 189 -4.79 0.18 -13.07
N VAL A 190 -5.92 -0.49 -12.93
CA VAL A 190 -6.82 -0.78 -14.05
C VAL A 190 -7.40 0.54 -14.57
N THR A 191 -7.61 0.62 -15.87
CA THR A 191 -8.10 1.77 -16.66
C THR A 191 -9.12 1.26 -17.68
N SER A 192 -9.85 2.15 -18.35
CA SER A 192 -10.78 1.74 -19.43
C SER A 192 -10.10 0.98 -20.58
N ALA A 193 -8.78 1.14 -20.76
CA ALA A 193 -8.04 0.46 -21.83
C ALA A 193 -7.63 -0.98 -21.50
N ASN A 194 -7.60 -1.35 -20.21
CA ASN A 194 -7.15 -2.67 -19.75
C ASN A 194 -8.10 -3.26 -18.68
N MET A 195 -9.34 -2.79 -18.65
CA MET A 195 -10.40 -3.35 -17.81
C MET A 195 -10.77 -4.74 -18.36
N PRO A 196 -10.74 -5.80 -17.52
CA PRO A 196 -11.17 -7.13 -17.94
C PRO A 196 -12.59 -7.12 -18.53
N THR A 197 -12.80 -7.85 -19.63
CA THR A 197 -14.11 -7.98 -20.27
C THR A 197 -15.16 -8.64 -19.37
N ALA A 198 -14.71 -9.53 -18.46
CA ALA A 198 -15.57 -10.11 -17.43
C ALA A 198 -14.80 -10.42 -16.14
N ILE A 199 -15.45 -10.20 -15.00
CA ILE A 199 -14.96 -10.60 -13.68
C ILE A 199 -16.06 -11.42 -13.00
N SER A 200 -15.69 -12.56 -12.43
CA SER A 200 -16.50 -13.35 -11.50
C SER A 200 -15.55 -13.94 -10.47
N ALA A 201 -15.12 -13.12 -9.51
CA ALA A 201 -14.00 -13.41 -8.64
C ALA A 201 -14.30 -13.09 -7.18
N THR A 202 -13.71 -13.89 -6.29
CA THR A 202 -13.73 -13.64 -4.84
C THR A 202 -12.34 -13.22 -4.37
N TYR A 203 -12.31 -12.27 -3.45
CA TYR A 203 -11.12 -11.67 -2.86
C TYR A 203 -11.15 -11.90 -1.36
N GLY A 204 -10.02 -12.32 -0.78
CA GLY A 204 -9.79 -12.21 0.65
C GLY A 204 -9.32 -10.79 0.96
N VAL A 205 -9.87 -10.18 2.01
CA VAL A 205 -9.67 -8.76 2.32
C VAL A 205 -9.33 -8.56 3.79
N ILE A 206 -8.41 -7.63 4.06
CA ILE A 206 -8.22 -7.04 5.39
C ILE A 206 -8.47 -5.53 5.38
N GLY A 207 -8.80 -4.96 6.55
CA GLY A 207 -8.91 -3.52 6.75
C GLY A 207 -8.16 -3.04 7.98
N ILE A 208 -7.47 -1.91 7.85
CA ILE A 208 -6.64 -1.27 8.86
C ILE A 208 -7.39 -0.07 9.46
N ASN A 209 -7.46 -0.04 10.79
CA ASN A 209 -8.00 1.11 11.53
C ASN A 209 -7.44 1.19 12.94
N GLY A 210 -6.83 2.32 13.27
CA GLY A 210 -6.47 2.71 14.63
C GLY A 210 -5.35 1.90 15.25
N VAL A 211 -4.39 1.38 14.48
CA VAL A 211 -3.25 0.62 15.03
C VAL A 211 -2.46 1.49 16.00
N GLY A 212 -2.12 0.92 17.16
CA GLY A 212 -1.54 1.64 18.29
C GLY A 212 -2.57 2.25 19.25
N THR A 213 -3.88 2.14 18.96
CA THR A 213 -4.96 2.47 19.90
C THR A 213 -5.50 1.21 20.58
N ALA A 214 -6.29 1.38 21.64
CA ALA A 214 -6.94 0.27 22.33
C ALA A 214 -7.82 -0.59 21.40
N ALA A 215 -8.50 0.02 20.42
CA ALA A 215 -9.39 -0.71 19.50
C ALA A 215 -8.63 -1.37 18.34
N GLY A 216 -7.58 -0.73 17.82
CA GLY A 216 -6.83 -1.21 16.66
C GLY A 216 -5.65 -2.13 16.98
N GLY A 217 -5.42 -2.46 18.25
CA GLY A 217 -4.33 -3.34 18.67
C GLY A 217 -2.95 -2.69 18.61
N THR A 218 -1.92 -3.46 18.93
CA THR A 218 -0.53 -2.98 18.89
C THR A 218 0.08 -3.14 17.48
N PRO A 219 1.15 -2.41 17.16
CA PRO A 219 1.80 -2.49 15.84
C PRO A 219 2.31 -3.87 15.41
N ASP A 220 2.69 -4.70 16.37
CA ASP A 220 3.14 -6.09 16.22
C ASP A 220 1.98 -7.10 16.21
N SER A 221 0.80 -6.69 16.67
CA SER A 221 -0.42 -7.51 16.68
C SER A 221 -1.65 -6.65 16.37
N PRO A 222 -1.76 -6.12 15.14
CA PRO A 222 -2.85 -5.22 14.77
C PRO A 222 -4.19 -5.95 14.78
N ASN A 223 -5.23 -5.28 15.28
CA ASN A 223 -6.60 -5.77 15.27
C ASN A 223 -7.31 -5.30 13.99
N LEU A 224 -7.34 -6.18 12.99
CA LEU A 224 -7.78 -5.88 11.62
C LEU A 224 -9.23 -6.27 11.36
N TYR A 225 -9.87 -5.56 10.42
CA TYR A 225 -11.06 -6.07 9.74
C TYR A 225 -10.67 -7.23 8.83
N LYS A 226 -11.50 -8.27 8.75
CA LYS A 226 -11.29 -9.41 7.86
C LYS A 226 -12.59 -9.86 7.21
N GLY A 227 -12.52 -10.37 5.99
CA GLY A 227 -13.65 -10.94 5.30
C GLY A 227 -13.38 -11.22 3.83
N THR A 228 -14.46 -11.39 3.07
CA THR A 228 -14.41 -11.68 1.64
C THR A 228 -15.29 -10.72 0.86
N LEU A 229 -14.80 -10.35 -0.34
CA LEU A 229 -15.56 -9.58 -1.32
C LEU A 229 -15.71 -10.40 -2.59
N THR A 230 -16.89 -10.37 -3.20
CA THR A 230 -17.15 -10.96 -4.51
C THR A 230 -17.40 -9.84 -5.50
N ALA A 231 -16.61 -9.81 -6.58
CA ALA A 231 -16.77 -8.87 -7.68
C ALA A 231 -17.37 -9.60 -8.89
N THR A 232 -18.41 -9.00 -9.47
CA THR A 232 -18.96 -9.39 -10.76
C THR A 232 -18.90 -8.20 -11.71
N TYR A 233 -18.34 -8.36 -12.90
CA TYR A 233 -18.24 -7.31 -13.90
C TYR A 233 -18.46 -7.88 -15.29
N GLY A 234 -19.16 -7.15 -16.14
CA GLY A 234 -19.36 -7.50 -17.55
C GLY A 234 -20.22 -6.45 -18.26
N SER A 235 -20.07 -6.34 -19.58
CA SER A 235 -20.83 -5.36 -20.39
C SER A 235 -20.70 -3.90 -19.92
N GLY A 236 -19.54 -3.53 -19.37
CA GLY A 236 -19.22 -2.15 -18.98
C GLY A 236 -19.58 -1.78 -17.53
N SER A 237 -20.28 -2.64 -16.78
CA SER A 237 -20.65 -2.38 -15.39
C SER A 237 -20.49 -3.62 -14.51
N GLY A 238 -20.53 -3.43 -13.20
CA GLY A 238 -20.41 -4.52 -12.25
C GLY A 238 -20.77 -4.12 -10.83
N SER A 239 -20.61 -5.05 -9.90
CA SER A 239 -20.79 -4.80 -8.47
C SER A 239 -19.76 -5.55 -7.63
N ILE A 240 -19.53 -5.01 -6.44
CA ILE A 240 -18.80 -5.68 -5.36
C ILE A 240 -19.79 -5.89 -4.22
N THR A 241 -19.80 -7.10 -3.65
CA THR A 241 -20.61 -7.45 -2.49
C THR A 241 -19.78 -8.23 -1.48
N GLY A 242 -20.25 -8.32 -0.24
CA GLY A 242 -19.53 -8.98 0.85
C GLY A 242 -19.36 -8.06 2.05
N THR A 243 -18.64 -8.55 3.05
CA THR A 243 -18.46 -7.85 4.33
C THR A 243 -17.04 -8.05 4.83
N ILE A 244 -16.50 -7.04 5.52
CA ILE A 244 -15.35 -7.19 6.41
C ILE A 244 -15.75 -6.84 7.85
N ASP A 245 -15.30 -7.65 8.80
CA ASP A 245 -15.74 -7.62 10.20
C ASP A 245 -14.56 -7.44 11.15
N ARG A 246 -14.77 -6.68 12.22
CA ARG A 246 -13.86 -6.56 13.37
C ARG A 246 -14.64 -6.32 14.65
N ALA A 247 -14.52 -7.22 15.63
CA ALA A 247 -15.02 -7.04 17.00
C ALA A 247 -16.44 -6.44 17.10
N GLY A 248 -17.40 -6.98 16.34
CA GLY A 248 -18.80 -6.53 16.35
C GLY A 248 -19.11 -5.32 15.46
N HIS A 249 -18.13 -4.81 14.71
CA HIS A 249 -18.32 -3.81 13.67
C HIS A 249 -18.15 -4.44 12.28
N SER A 250 -19.11 -4.17 11.40
CA SER A 250 -19.16 -4.72 10.03
C SER A 250 -19.21 -3.61 9.00
N ILE A 251 -18.43 -3.74 7.93
CA ILE A 251 -18.52 -2.88 6.74
C ILE A 251 -19.08 -3.71 5.61
N ASN A 252 -20.31 -3.39 5.20
CA ASN A 252 -21.03 -4.11 4.14
C ASN A 252 -20.87 -3.38 2.81
N PHE A 253 -20.45 -4.12 1.78
CA PHE A 253 -20.19 -3.60 0.44
C PHE A 253 -21.43 -3.64 -0.47
N ALA A 254 -22.60 -4.07 0.02
CA ALA A 254 -23.85 -4.03 -0.74
C ALA A 254 -24.11 -2.63 -1.35
N GLY A 255 -24.50 -2.61 -2.63
CA GLY A 255 -24.71 -1.36 -3.38
C GLY A 255 -23.44 -0.75 -3.99
N THR A 256 -22.27 -1.37 -3.80
CA THR A 256 -21.02 -0.90 -4.43
C THR A 256 -20.97 -1.30 -5.90
N SER A 257 -20.93 -0.29 -6.79
CA SER A 257 -20.89 -0.48 -8.24
C SER A 257 -19.46 -0.36 -8.77
N ILE A 258 -19.13 -1.14 -9.81
CA ILE A 258 -17.84 -1.10 -10.52
C ILE A 258 -18.01 -0.30 -11.82
N GLY A 259 -17.12 0.65 -12.05
CA GLY A 259 -17.00 1.42 -13.28
C GLY A 259 -15.99 0.82 -14.27
N ASP A 260 -16.05 1.29 -15.52
CA ASP A 260 -15.18 0.89 -16.63
C ASP A 260 -13.69 1.22 -16.43
N LYS A 261 -13.38 2.16 -15.53
CA LYS A 261 -12.00 2.55 -15.18
C LYS A 261 -11.39 1.68 -14.07
N GLY A 262 -12.02 0.55 -13.74
CA GLY A 262 -11.60 -0.32 -12.64
C GLY A 262 -11.80 0.30 -11.24
N THR A 263 -12.50 1.42 -11.12
CA THR A 263 -12.90 2.03 -9.85
C THR A 263 -14.20 1.43 -9.37
N PHE A 264 -14.43 1.41 -8.06
CA PHE A 264 -15.71 1.05 -7.48
C PHE A 264 -16.12 2.01 -6.37
N ALA A 265 -17.42 2.25 -6.23
CA ALA A 265 -17.99 3.12 -5.20
C ALA A 265 -19.45 2.77 -4.92
N ASN A 266 -19.94 3.05 -3.71
CA ASN A 266 -21.34 2.82 -3.32
C ASN A 266 -22.28 4.02 -3.53
N ALA A 267 -21.72 5.18 -3.92
CA ALA A 267 -22.47 6.33 -4.39
C ALA A 267 -21.67 7.07 -5.46
N ALA A 268 -22.34 7.82 -6.34
CA ALA A 268 -21.67 8.62 -7.35
C ALA A 268 -21.06 9.92 -6.77
N SER A 269 -21.70 10.47 -5.74
CA SER A 269 -21.27 11.66 -5.01
C SER A 269 -21.14 11.32 -3.54
N ASP A 270 -20.00 11.69 -2.94
CA ASP A 270 -19.70 11.44 -1.52
C ASP A 270 -19.84 9.96 -1.10
N PRO A 271 -19.12 9.03 -1.77
CA PRO A 271 -19.20 7.62 -1.44
C PRO A 271 -18.57 7.34 -0.07
N THR A 272 -19.24 6.52 0.72
CA THR A 272 -18.66 6.02 1.97
C THR A 272 -17.77 4.81 1.75
N ILE A 273 -17.87 4.14 0.60
CA ILE A 273 -16.95 3.09 0.15
C ILE A 273 -16.45 3.50 -1.22
N GLN A 274 -15.12 3.61 -1.37
CA GLN A 274 -14.49 3.82 -2.66
C GLN A 274 -13.17 3.06 -2.78
N GLY A 275 -12.83 2.64 -3.99
CA GLY A 275 -11.58 1.96 -4.24
C GLY A 275 -11.38 1.63 -5.72
N ARG A 276 -10.40 0.78 -6.00
CA ARG A 276 -10.14 0.31 -7.36
C ARG A 276 -9.42 -1.03 -7.43
N PHE A 277 -9.39 -1.57 -8.65
CA PHE A 277 -8.63 -2.74 -9.06
C PHE A 277 -7.22 -2.38 -9.59
N TYR A 278 -6.30 -3.32 -9.39
CA TYR A 278 -4.90 -3.28 -9.79
C TYR A 278 -4.49 -4.60 -10.44
N ASN A 279 -3.40 -4.58 -11.20
CA ASN A 279 -2.78 -5.80 -11.76
C ASN A 279 -3.78 -6.69 -12.53
N GLY A 280 -4.55 -6.09 -13.46
CA GLY A 280 -5.57 -6.83 -14.21
C GLY A 280 -6.74 -7.31 -13.34
N ALA A 281 -7.04 -6.58 -12.27
CA ALA A 281 -8.02 -6.94 -11.24
C ALA A 281 -7.67 -8.15 -10.36
N GLU A 282 -6.44 -8.66 -10.37
CA GLU A 282 -6.02 -9.69 -9.41
C GLU A 282 -5.89 -9.15 -7.97
N ALA A 283 -5.83 -7.82 -7.80
CA ALA A 283 -5.81 -7.16 -6.50
C ALA A 283 -6.73 -5.93 -6.47
N LEU A 284 -7.17 -5.54 -5.27
CA LEU A 284 -7.97 -4.34 -5.02
C LEU A 284 -7.50 -3.62 -3.76
N ALA A 285 -7.76 -2.31 -3.69
CA ALA A 285 -7.63 -1.53 -2.47
C ALA A 285 -8.60 -0.34 -2.47
N GLY A 286 -8.91 0.16 -1.28
CA GLY A 286 -9.86 1.25 -1.11
C GLY A 286 -9.94 1.76 0.32
N ILE A 287 -10.91 2.63 0.55
CA ILE A 287 -11.21 3.21 1.87
C ILE A 287 -12.72 3.17 2.15
N TYR A 288 -13.05 3.08 3.43
CA TYR A 288 -14.36 3.32 3.99
C TYR A 288 -14.31 4.58 4.86
N THR A 289 -15.22 5.51 4.62
CA THR A 289 -15.36 6.80 5.32
C THR A 289 -16.80 7.05 5.79
N GLY A 290 -17.58 5.97 5.99
CA GLY A 290 -18.99 6.06 6.43
C GLY A 290 -19.18 6.21 7.93
N GLY A 291 -18.09 6.35 8.70
CA GLY A 291 -18.16 6.59 10.13
C GLY A 291 -18.50 8.04 10.47
N ALA A 292 -18.89 8.29 11.72
CA ALA A 292 -19.18 9.63 12.22
C ALA A 292 -17.92 10.50 12.39
N THR A 293 -16.75 9.87 12.50
CA THR A 293 -15.48 10.57 12.71
C THR A 293 -14.34 9.92 11.92
N PRO A 294 -13.25 10.66 11.62
CA PRO A 294 -12.07 10.11 10.96
C PRO A 294 -11.44 8.92 11.71
N GLN A 295 -11.71 8.73 13.00
CA GLN A 295 -11.22 7.57 13.76
C GLN A 295 -11.93 6.25 13.37
N GLN A 296 -13.06 6.33 12.67
CA GLN A 296 -13.81 5.17 12.18
C GLN A 296 -13.47 4.80 10.73
N ASP A 297 -12.73 5.65 10.02
CA ASP A 297 -12.34 5.39 8.64
C ASP A 297 -11.44 4.16 8.55
N VAL A 298 -11.60 3.34 7.52
CA VAL A 298 -10.83 2.10 7.33
C VAL A 298 -10.18 2.12 5.95
N ALA A 299 -8.88 1.84 5.87
CA ALA A 299 -8.25 1.48 4.60
C ALA A 299 -8.26 -0.03 4.43
N PHE A 300 -8.59 -0.54 3.25
CA PHE A 300 -8.64 -1.97 3.00
C PHE A 300 -7.91 -2.36 1.71
N GLY A 301 -7.46 -3.60 1.67
CA GLY A 301 -6.84 -4.21 0.51
C GLY A 301 -7.14 -5.69 0.43
N GLY A 302 -7.14 -6.21 -0.79
CA GLY A 302 -7.52 -7.58 -1.07
C GLY A 302 -6.81 -8.16 -2.28
N SER A 303 -6.66 -9.48 -2.27
CA SER A 303 -6.17 -10.26 -3.41
C SER A 303 -7.20 -11.31 -3.80
N LYS A 304 -7.27 -11.60 -5.10
CA LYS A 304 -8.10 -12.67 -5.62
C LYS A 304 -7.68 -14.01 -5.01
N ILE A 305 -8.67 -14.78 -4.56
CA ILE A 305 -8.48 -16.12 -3.99
C ILE A 305 -9.15 -17.21 -4.83
N SER A 306 -10.17 -16.85 -5.62
CA SER A 306 -10.87 -17.79 -6.50
C SER A 306 -11.66 -17.06 -7.59
N GLY A 307 -12.21 -17.83 -8.53
CA GLY A 307 -13.01 -17.33 -9.64
C GLY A 307 -12.19 -16.92 -10.87
N THR A 308 -12.85 -16.26 -11.81
CA THR A 308 -12.32 -15.97 -13.15
C THR A 308 -12.22 -14.47 -13.41
N ILE A 309 -11.15 -14.10 -14.13
CA ILE A 309 -10.95 -12.79 -14.72
C ILE A 309 -10.66 -13.05 -16.20
N THR A 310 -11.49 -12.50 -17.08
CA THR A 310 -11.32 -12.59 -18.53
C THR A 310 -10.78 -11.24 -19.01
N PRO A 311 -9.53 -11.18 -19.52
CA PRO A 311 -8.94 -9.95 -20.04
C PRO A 311 -9.80 -9.22 -21.07
#